data_AF-A0A357N300-F1
#
_entry.id   AF-A0A357N300-F1
#
_cell.length_a   1.000
_cell.length_b   1.000
_cell.length_c   1.000
_cell.angle_alpha   90.00
_cell.angle_beta   90.00
_cell.angle_gamma   90.00
#
_symmetry.space_group_name_H-M   'P 1'
#
loop_
_entity.id
_entity.type
_entity.pdbx_description
1 polymer ?
#
loop_
_entity_poly.entity_id
_entity_poly.type
_entity_poly.pdbx_seq_one_letter_code
_entity_poly.pdbx_strand_id
1 'polypeptide(L)' 'MTSATARYADSLRLSVAPMMDWTDRHCRVFHRVLAPGARLYTEMV' A
#
# COMPACT_ATOMS: atom_id res chain seq x y z
N MET A 1 6.55 -8.12 -19.66
CA MET A 1 6.43 -6.68 -19.33
C MET A 1 5.01 -6.39 -18.85
N THR A 2 4.76 -6.37 -17.54
CA THR A 2 3.45 -5.96 -17.01
C THR A 2 3.29 -4.47 -17.25
N SER A 3 2.30 -4.08 -18.06
CA SER A 3 1.99 -2.68 -18.35
C SER A 3 1.80 -1.87 -17.06
N ALA A 4 2.34 -0.65 -17.01
CA ALA A 4 2.23 0.23 -15.85
C ALA A 4 0.77 0.46 -15.43
N THR A 5 -0.14 0.55 -16.41
CA THR A 5 -1.59 0.66 -16.21
C THR A 5 -2.16 -0.55 -15.48
N ALA A 6 -1.70 -1.76 -15.81
CA ALA A 6 -2.17 -2.98 -15.16
C ALA A 6 -1.74 -3.05 -13.69
N ARG A 7 -0.50 -2.61 -13.37
CA ARG A 7 -0.03 -2.52 -11.97
C ARG A 7 -0.78 -1.46 -11.18
N TYR A 8 -1.08 -0.32 -11.80
CA TYR A 8 -1.89 0.72 -11.19
C TYR A 8 -3.30 0.22 -10.89
N ALA A 9 -3.96 -0.44 -11.85
CA ALA A 9 -5.28 -1.00 -11.68
C ALA A 9 -5.32 -2.07 -10.56
N ASP A 10 -4.28 -2.90 -10.44
CA ASP A 10 -4.18 -3.89 -9.37
C ASP A 10 -4.07 -3.25 -7.98
N SER A 11 -3.37 -2.10 -7.87
CA SER A 11 -3.26 -1.36 -6.61
C SER A 11 -4.56 -0.73 -6.12
N LEU A 12 -5.55 -0.55 -7.01
CA LEU A 12 -6.86 0.00 -6.63
C LEU A 12 -7.78 -1.03 -5.96
N ARG A 13 -7.45 -2.32 -6.03
CA ARG A 13 -8.28 -3.39 -5.47
C ARG A 13 -8.22 -3.47 -3.95
N LEU A 14 -7.09 -3.09 -3.37
CA LEU A 14 -6.84 -3.14 -1.94
C LEU A 14 -6.03 -1.93 -1.52
N SER A 15 -6.51 -1.24 -0.49
CA SER A 15 -5.81 -0.12 0.11
C SER A 15 -5.77 -0.23 1.63
N VAL A 16 -4.71 0.32 2.23
CA VAL A 16 -4.54 0.40 3.69
C VAL A 16 -4.78 1.84 4.11
N ALA A 17 -5.81 2.06 4.94
CA ALA A 17 -6.17 3.38 5.43
C ALA A 17 -5.02 4.04 6.22
N PRO A 18 -4.86 5.38 6.13
CA PRO A 18 -3.94 6.11 6.98
C PRO A 18 -4.45 6.08 8.43
N MET A 19 -3.58 5.69 9.35
CA MET A 19 -3.83 5.59 10.78
C MET A 19 -2.63 6.16 11.52
N MET A 20 -2.87 7.18 12.35
CA MET A 20 -1.84 7.82 13.18
C MET A 20 -1.21 6.80 14.14
N ASP A 21 0.11 6.86 14.32
CA ASP A 21 0.93 5.96 15.15
C ASP A 21 0.90 4.48 14.75
N TRP A 22 0.17 4.13 13.68
CA TRP A 22 0.01 2.75 13.21
C TRP A 22 0.58 2.55 11.81
N THR A 23 0.30 3.46 10.86
CA THR A 23 0.85 3.36 9.50
C THR A 23 2.26 3.93 9.37
N ASP A 24 3.14 3.57 10.31
CA ASP A 24 4.55 3.92 10.30
C ASP A 24 5.35 3.19 9.19
N ARG A 25 6.66 3.41 9.14
CA ARG A 25 7.56 2.78 8.16
C ARG A 25 7.59 1.24 8.27
N HIS A 26 7.62 0.68 9.47
CA HIS A 26 7.66 -0.76 9.72
C HIS A 26 6.35 -1.43 9.33
N CYS A 27 5.21 -0.84 9.70
CA CYS A 27 3.89 -1.33 9.31
C CYS A 27 3.73 -1.36 7.79
N ARG A 28 4.23 -0.34 7.06
CA ARG A 28 4.21 -0.35 5.59
C ARG A 28 5.11 -1.43 4.98
N VAL A 29 6.26 -1.75 5.60
CA VAL A 29 7.12 -2.86 5.15
C VAL A 29 6.41 -4.20 5.35
N PHE A 30 5.80 -4.42 6.52
CA PHE A 30 5.00 -5.61 6.79
C PHE A 30 3.87 -5.78 5.75
N HIS A 31 3.11 -4.71 5.49
CA HIS A 31 2.05 -4.75 4.48
C HIS A 31 2.57 -5.03 3.06
N ARG A 32 3.82 -4.65 2.72
CA ARG A 32 4.41 -5.01 1.41
C ARG A 32 4.80 -6.48 1.31
N VAL A 33 5.18 -7.11 2.41
CA VAL A 33 5.42 -8.56 2.43
C VAL A 33 4.10 -9.33 2.30
N LEU A 34 3.05 -8.88 3.01
CA LEU A 34 1.75 -9.54 2.99
C LEU A 34 0.97 -9.32 1.70
N ALA A 35 0.97 -8.08 1.18
CA ALA A 35 0.21 -7.66 0.01
C ALA A 35 1.06 -6.71 -0.87
N PRO A 36 1.95 -7.26 -1.72
CA PRO A 36 2.87 -6.46 -2.53
C PRO A 36 2.20 -5.47 -3.48
N GLY A 37 0.97 -5.77 -3.92
CA GLY A 37 0.16 -4.93 -4.81
C GLY A 37 -0.69 -3.88 -4.11
N ALA A 38 -0.84 -3.93 -2.78
CA ALA A 38 -1.74 -3.02 -2.06
C ALA A 38 -1.27 -1.56 -2.15
N ARG A 39 -2.25 -0.65 -2.21
CA ARG A 39 -2.00 0.79 -2.10
C ARG A 39 -1.85 1.18 -0.63
N LEU A 40 -0.68 1.71 -0.27
CA LEU A 40 -0.38 2.13 1.09
C LEU A 40 -0.40 3.66 1.17
N TYR A 41 -1.11 4.19 2.15
CA TYR A 41 -1.06 5.60 2.50
C TYR A 41 -0.07 5.84 3.65
N THR A 42 0.47 7.05 3.73
CA THR A 42 1.31 7.49 4.86
C THR A 42 0.42 7.91 6.03
N GLU A 43 1.03 8.13 7.20
CA GLU A 43 0.32 8.67 8.35
C GLU A 43 -0.41 9.97 7.99
N MET A 44 -1.53 10.20 8.69
CA MET A 44 -2.30 11.44 8.56
C MET A 44 -1.44 12.59 9.10
N VAL A 45 -1.11 13.55 8.22
CA VAL A 45 -0.38 14.79 8.55
C VAL A 45 -1.37 15.91 8.81
#